data_AF-A0A4Q5Z3I7-F1
#
_entry.id   AF-A0A4Q5Z3I7-F1
#
_cell.length_a   1.000
_cell.length_b   1.000
_cell.length_c   1.000
_cell.angle_alpha   90.00
_cell.angle_beta   90.00
_cell.angle_gamma   90.00
#
_symmetry.space_group_name_H-M   'P 1'
#
loop_
_entity.id
_entity.type
_entity.pdbx_description
1 polymer ?
#
loop_
_entity_poly.entity_id
_entity_poly.type
_entity_poly.pdbx_seq_one_letter_code
_entity_poly.pdbx_strand_id
1 'polypeptide(L)'
;MADLRLQRNFGIAAHIDAGKTTTTERILRYTGMIHKIGEVHDGAATTDWMEQEKERGITITSAAVSCQWNFPTVKGKADANTKKYYFNIIDTPGHVDFTVEVERSMRVLDGLIALFSAVDGVEPQSETVWRQANRYKVPRIGFVNKMDRSGADFLMVVKQVREMLGAKAVPLQLPIGAEDDFKGVVDLITMKGVI
;
A
#
# COMPACT_ATOMS: atom_id res chain seq x y z
N MET A 1 -11.88 -19.90 -18.23
CA MET A 1 -12.15 -18.57 -17.64
C MET A 1 -11.38 -18.49 -16.32
N ALA A 2 -10.69 -17.39 -16.02
CA ALA A 2 -10.03 -17.22 -14.73
C ALA A 2 -11.06 -17.14 -13.59
N ASP A 3 -10.80 -17.76 -12.44
CA ASP A 3 -11.70 -17.67 -11.28
C ASP A 3 -11.66 -16.25 -10.70
N LEU A 4 -12.74 -15.50 -10.94
CA LEU A 4 -12.87 -14.11 -10.51
C LEU A 4 -12.77 -13.96 -8.98
N ARG A 5 -13.08 -15.00 -8.21
CA ARG A 5 -12.99 -14.96 -6.73
C ARG A 5 -11.54 -14.86 -6.24
N LEU A 6 -10.58 -15.22 -7.09
CA LEU A 6 -9.15 -15.16 -6.79
C LEU A 6 -8.48 -13.87 -7.30
N GLN A 7 -9.21 -12.98 -7.96
CA GLN A 7 -8.70 -11.69 -8.44
C GLN A 7 -8.74 -10.63 -7.34
N ARG A 8 -7.73 -9.76 -7.30
CA ARG A 8 -7.66 -8.59 -6.42
C ARG A 8 -7.19 -7.40 -7.26
N ASN A 9 -8.13 -6.55 -7.68
CA ASN A 9 -7.83 -5.30 -8.35
C ASN A 9 -7.78 -4.20 -7.29
N PHE A 10 -6.59 -3.70 -6.97
CA PHE A 10 -6.46 -2.68 -5.94
C PHE A 10 -5.42 -1.63 -6.28
N GLY A 11 -5.64 -0.42 -5.76
CA GLY A 11 -4.69 0.67 -5.87
C GLY A 11 -3.91 0.84 -4.58
N ILE A 12 -2.76 1.51 -4.68
CA ILE A 12 -2.06 2.06 -3.52
C ILE A 12 -2.07 3.57 -3.69
N ALA A 13 -2.57 4.28 -2.69
CA ALA A 13 -2.61 5.74 -2.68
C ALA A 13 -2.05 6.28 -1.37
N ALA A 14 -1.27 7.35 -1.49
CA ALA A 14 -0.51 7.93 -0.40
C ALA A 14 -0.24 9.40 -0.68
N HIS A 15 0.10 10.17 0.36
CA HIS A 15 0.77 11.46 0.15
C HIS A 15 2.21 11.25 -0.34
N ILE A 16 2.85 12.34 -0.77
CA ILE A 16 4.24 12.34 -1.25
C ILE A 16 5.15 11.79 -0.16
N ASP A 17 6.16 11.03 -0.54
CA ASP A 17 7.15 10.42 0.34
C ASP A 17 6.64 9.41 1.36
N ALA A 18 5.36 9.11 1.48
CA ALA A 18 4.87 8.10 2.43
C ALA A 18 5.43 6.68 2.15
N GLY A 19 5.96 6.44 0.95
CA GLY A 19 6.62 5.18 0.55
C GLY A 19 5.77 4.25 -0.30
N LYS A 20 4.88 4.82 -1.13
CA LYS A 20 4.00 4.08 -2.05
C LYS A 20 4.78 3.19 -3.03
N THR A 21 5.69 3.76 -3.83
CA THR A 21 6.51 2.99 -4.79
C THR A 21 7.31 1.89 -4.10
N THR A 22 7.97 2.21 -2.98
CA THR A 22 8.74 1.22 -2.20
C THR A 22 7.85 0.08 -1.69
N THR A 23 6.61 0.38 -1.31
CA THR A 23 5.65 -0.64 -0.88
C THR A 23 5.22 -1.52 -2.05
N THR A 24 4.94 -0.93 -3.22
CA THR A 24 4.65 -1.67 -4.46
C THR A 24 5.80 -2.61 -4.80
N GLU A 25 7.03 -2.12 -4.85
CA GLU A 25 8.21 -2.94 -5.14
C GLU A 25 8.40 -4.07 -4.12
N ARG A 26 8.14 -3.84 -2.83
CA ARG A 26 8.20 -4.88 -1.80
C ARG A 26 7.18 -5.99 -2.06
N ILE A 27 5.95 -5.65 -2.47
CA ILE A 27 4.94 -6.64 -2.87
C ILE A 27 5.46 -7.48 -4.04
N LEU A 28 5.99 -6.84 -5.09
CA LEU A 28 6.54 -7.55 -6.26
C LEU A 28 7.73 -8.45 -5.88
N ARG A 29 8.60 -7.99 -4.97
CA ARG A 29 9.72 -8.76 -4.44
C ARG A 29 9.25 -10.01 -3.70
N TYR A 30 8.23 -9.88 -2.85
CA TYR A 30 7.68 -10.98 -2.06
C TYR A 30 6.93 -12.01 -2.90
N THR A 31 6.37 -11.61 -4.04
CA THR A 31 5.79 -12.56 -5.02
C THR A 31 6.84 -13.26 -5.89
N GLY A 32 8.10 -12.82 -5.81
CA GLY A 32 9.19 -13.32 -6.66
C GLY A 32 9.17 -12.76 -8.08
N MET A 33 8.39 -11.73 -8.36
CA MET A 33 8.33 -11.08 -9.68
C MET A 33 9.58 -10.24 -9.96
N ILE A 34 10.22 -9.72 -8.92
CA ILE A 34 11.53 -9.05 -8.99
C ILE A 34 12.48 -9.66 -7.95
N HIS A 35 13.79 -9.69 -8.21
CA HIS A 35 14.80 -10.30 -7.34
C HIS A 35 15.61 -9.28 -6.51
N LYS A 36 15.60 -8.01 -6.91
CA LYS A 36 16.16 -6.88 -6.17
C LYS A 36 15.17 -5.71 -6.16
N ILE A 37 15.29 -4.86 -5.14
CA ILE A 37 14.52 -3.62 -5.03
C ILE A 37 15.22 -2.58 -5.90
N GLY A 38 14.47 -1.83 -6.70
CA GLY A 38 15.02 -1.04 -7.80
C GLY A 38 15.47 -1.87 -9.02
N GLU A 39 15.19 -3.18 -9.10
CA GLU A 39 15.49 -4.00 -10.31
C GLU A 39 14.44 -3.85 -11.41
N VAL A 40 13.45 -2.99 -11.17
CA VAL A 40 12.40 -2.60 -12.12
C VAL A 40 12.94 -1.77 -13.30
N HIS A 41 14.24 -1.83 -13.60
CA HIS A 41 14.91 -1.09 -14.66
C HIS A 41 15.03 -1.83 -16.00
N ASP A 42 14.87 -3.16 -16.04
CA ASP A 42 15.09 -3.96 -17.27
C ASP A 42 13.81 -4.35 -18.02
N GLY A 43 12.79 -3.49 -18.02
CA GLY A 43 11.70 -3.54 -19.01
C GLY A 43 10.50 -4.46 -18.71
N ALA A 44 10.45 -5.15 -17.57
CA ALA A 44 9.34 -6.08 -17.25
C ALA A 44 8.28 -5.54 -16.26
N ALA A 45 8.60 -4.53 -15.43
CA ALA A 45 7.68 -4.05 -14.39
C ALA A 45 8.06 -2.68 -13.79
N THR A 46 8.33 -1.65 -14.62
CA THR A 46 8.65 -0.32 -14.09
C THR A 46 7.36 0.44 -13.74
N THR A 47 7.19 0.84 -12.47
CA THR A 47 6.09 1.74 -12.08
C THR A 47 6.42 3.22 -12.27
N ASP A 48 7.70 3.60 -12.11
CA ASP A 48 8.22 4.95 -12.37
C ASP A 48 9.19 4.92 -13.58
N TRP A 49 8.64 4.80 -14.79
CA TRP A 49 9.40 4.56 -16.03
C TRP A 49 9.84 5.84 -16.72
N MET A 50 9.18 6.97 -16.44
CA MET A 50 9.53 8.25 -17.04
C MET A 50 10.82 8.80 -16.41
N GLU A 51 11.69 9.36 -17.23
CA GLU A 51 12.95 9.99 -16.76
C GLU A 51 12.67 11.11 -15.75
N GLN A 52 11.57 11.82 -15.92
CA GLN A 52 11.09 12.88 -15.02
C GLN A 52 10.57 12.34 -13.67
N GLU A 53 9.97 11.15 -13.65
CA GLU A 53 9.55 10.49 -12.39
C GLU A 53 10.78 10.13 -11.56
N LYS A 54 11.81 9.58 -12.22
CA LYS A 54 13.08 9.22 -11.58
C LYS A 54 13.86 10.43 -11.09
N GLU A 55 13.92 11.49 -11.89
CA GLU A 55 14.64 12.72 -11.54
C GLU A 55 14.01 13.42 -10.33
N ARG A 56 12.68 13.35 -10.20
CA ARG A 56 11.93 14.05 -9.15
C ARG A 56 11.52 13.17 -7.96
N GLY A 57 11.70 11.86 -8.04
CA GLY A 57 11.30 10.91 -6.99
C GLY A 57 9.78 10.84 -6.76
N ILE A 58 8.98 11.13 -7.79
CA ILE A 58 7.51 11.12 -7.72
C ILE A 58 6.92 10.22 -8.80
N THR A 59 5.78 9.58 -8.49
CA THR A 59 4.96 8.90 -9.50
C THR A 59 4.05 9.92 -10.19
N ILE A 60 4.16 10.01 -11.52
CA ILE A 60 3.41 10.93 -12.37
C ILE A 60 2.30 10.18 -13.11
N THR A 61 2.60 8.98 -13.63
CA THR A 61 1.66 8.13 -14.36
C THR A 61 1.26 6.88 -13.62
N SER A 62 -0.01 6.50 -13.77
CA SER A 62 -0.51 5.28 -13.14
C SER A 62 0.03 4.03 -13.84
N ALA A 63 0.76 3.19 -13.12
CA ALA A 63 1.28 1.92 -13.64
C ALA A 63 0.46 0.73 -13.14
N ALA A 64 0.15 -0.20 -14.05
CA ALA A 64 -0.55 -1.44 -13.71
C ALA A 64 0.43 -2.62 -13.71
N VAL A 65 0.58 -3.29 -12.56
CA VAL A 65 1.44 -4.47 -12.43
C VAL A 65 0.64 -5.65 -11.90
N SER A 66 0.80 -6.81 -12.53
CA SER A 66 0.11 -8.04 -12.13
C SER A 66 1.09 -9.04 -11.53
N CYS A 67 0.78 -9.57 -10.35
CA CYS A 67 1.60 -10.57 -9.67
C CYS A 67 0.72 -11.64 -8.99
N GLN A 68 1.34 -12.75 -8.55
CA GLN A 68 0.65 -13.86 -7.93
C GLN A 68 1.01 -13.95 -6.44
N TRP A 69 -0.01 -13.94 -5.58
CA TRP A 69 0.16 -14.02 -4.14
C TRP A 69 -0.41 -15.33 -3.59
N ASN A 70 0.42 -16.12 -2.92
CA ASN A 70 -0.01 -17.36 -2.28
C ASN A 70 -0.54 -17.07 -0.88
N PHE A 71 -1.79 -17.47 -0.59
CA PHE A 71 -2.42 -17.26 0.72
C PHE A 71 -3.53 -18.30 1.00
N PRO A 72 -3.75 -18.72 2.26
CA PRO A 72 -2.89 -18.47 3.43
C PRO A 72 -1.56 -19.22 3.32
N THR A 73 -0.54 -18.78 4.06
CA THR A 73 0.73 -19.51 4.20
C THR A 73 1.02 -19.75 5.68
N VAL A 74 1.76 -20.82 5.98
CA VAL A 74 2.21 -21.16 7.34
C VAL A 74 3.72 -20.94 7.40
N LYS A 75 4.16 -19.94 8.18
CA LYS A 75 5.58 -19.53 8.25
C LYS A 75 6.20 -19.29 6.87
N GLY A 76 5.46 -18.64 5.98
CA GLY A 76 5.88 -18.34 4.60
C GLY A 76 5.85 -19.52 3.64
N LYS A 77 5.40 -20.71 4.07
CA LYS A 77 5.28 -21.89 3.20
C LYS A 77 3.83 -22.16 2.83
N ALA A 78 3.62 -22.58 1.59
CA ALA A 78 2.32 -23.05 1.14
C ALA A 78 1.96 -24.38 1.81
N ASP A 79 0.69 -24.56 2.14
CA ASP A 79 0.10 -25.80 2.60
C ASP A 79 -1.03 -26.24 1.65
N ALA A 80 -1.79 -27.28 2.03
CA ALA A 80 -2.89 -27.80 1.22
C ALA A 80 -4.07 -26.80 1.04
N ASN A 81 -4.17 -25.79 1.91
CA ASN A 81 -5.23 -24.78 1.88
C ASN A 81 -4.81 -23.51 1.13
N THR A 82 -3.51 -23.36 0.82
CA THR A 82 -2.98 -22.23 0.09
C THR A 82 -3.59 -22.13 -1.30
N LYS A 83 -4.16 -20.96 -1.60
CA LYS A 83 -4.65 -20.59 -2.91
C LYS A 83 -3.74 -19.54 -3.51
N LYS A 84 -3.67 -19.55 -4.84
CA LYS A 84 -2.98 -18.53 -5.61
C LYS A 84 -3.98 -17.43 -5.98
N TYR A 85 -3.77 -16.25 -5.42
CA TYR A 85 -4.49 -15.04 -5.76
C TYR A 85 -3.74 -14.26 -6.84
N TYR A 86 -4.49 -13.57 -7.69
CA TYR A 86 -3.97 -12.72 -8.75
C TYR A 86 -4.16 -11.27 -8.32
N PHE A 87 -3.05 -10.59 -8.07
CA PHE A 87 -3.04 -9.18 -7.66
C PHE A 87 -2.79 -8.33 -8.90
N ASN A 88 -3.71 -7.43 -9.18
CA ASN A 88 -3.58 -6.42 -10.23
C ASN A 88 -3.49 -5.07 -9.51
N ILE A 89 -2.27 -4.57 -9.38
CA ILE A 89 -1.92 -3.38 -8.61
C ILE A 89 -1.93 -2.20 -9.56
N ILE A 90 -2.72 -1.17 -9.25
CA ILE A 90 -2.65 0.12 -9.93
C ILE A 90 -1.90 1.09 -9.01
N ASP A 91 -0.68 1.43 -9.36
CA ASP A 91 0.08 2.42 -8.63
C ASP A 91 -0.44 3.81 -9.00
N THR A 92 -1.03 4.53 -8.04
CA THR A 92 -1.70 5.82 -8.32
C THR A 92 -0.78 6.99 -8.00
N PRO A 93 -0.80 8.11 -8.74
CA PRO A 93 0.00 9.29 -8.41
C PRO A 93 -0.26 9.79 -6.98
N GLY A 94 0.80 10.17 -6.26
CA GLY A 94 0.70 10.66 -4.87
C GLY A 94 0.59 12.19 -4.76
N HIS A 95 0.77 12.91 -5.86
CA HIS A 95 0.71 14.36 -5.90
C HIS A 95 -0.69 14.84 -6.29
N VAL A 96 -1.15 15.93 -5.65
CA VAL A 96 -2.44 16.59 -5.93
C VAL A 96 -2.56 17.15 -7.35
N ASP A 97 -1.44 17.27 -8.07
CA ASP A 97 -1.43 17.82 -9.42
C ASP A 97 -1.89 16.78 -10.46
N PHE A 98 -2.00 15.51 -10.05
CA PHE A 98 -2.43 14.40 -10.90
C PHE A 98 -3.81 13.85 -10.49
N THR A 99 -4.68 14.71 -9.96
CA THR A 99 -6.03 14.36 -9.50
C THR A 99 -6.89 13.65 -10.55
N VAL A 100 -6.74 13.98 -11.84
CA VAL A 100 -7.48 13.32 -12.93
C VAL A 100 -7.10 11.85 -13.06
N GLU A 101 -5.82 11.50 -12.92
CA GLU A 101 -5.37 10.12 -12.96
C GLU A 101 -5.84 9.32 -11.74
N VAL A 102 -5.75 9.93 -10.56
CA VAL A 102 -6.26 9.32 -9.33
C VAL A 102 -7.76 9.06 -9.45
N GLU A 103 -8.55 10.01 -9.96
CA GLU A 103 -9.99 9.80 -10.17
C GLU A 103 -10.30 8.69 -11.17
N ARG A 104 -9.53 8.58 -12.27
CA ARG A 104 -9.70 7.49 -13.25
C ARG A 104 -9.39 6.14 -12.63
N SER A 105 -8.32 6.06 -11.86
CA SER A 105 -7.93 4.83 -11.15
C SER A 105 -8.99 4.42 -10.14
N MET A 106 -9.52 5.34 -9.33
CA MET A 106 -10.54 5.01 -8.30
C MET A 106 -11.84 4.42 -8.87
N ARG A 107 -12.15 4.62 -10.15
CA ARG A 107 -13.35 4.05 -10.81
C ARG A 107 -13.23 2.58 -11.17
N VAL A 108 -12.00 2.08 -11.33
CA VAL A 108 -11.73 0.71 -11.80
C VAL A 108 -11.24 -0.22 -10.69
N LEU A 109 -10.99 0.33 -9.51
CA LEU A 109 -10.46 -0.41 -8.37
C LEU A 109 -11.56 -1.08 -7.55
N ASP A 110 -11.38 -2.35 -7.23
CA ASP A 110 -12.24 -3.08 -6.29
C ASP A 110 -11.86 -2.78 -4.82
N GLY A 111 -10.64 -2.27 -4.59
CA GLY A 111 -10.15 -1.89 -3.27
C GLY A 111 -8.96 -0.93 -3.33
N LEU A 112 -8.63 -0.34 -2.19
CA LEU A 112 -7.52 0.60 -2.05
C LEU A 112 -6.72 0.36 -0.78
N ILE A 113 -5.40 0.39 -0.88
CA ILE A 113 -4.49 0.52 0.26
C ILE A 113 -4.21 2.02 0.44
N ALA A 114 -4.74 2.60 1.51
CA ALA A 114 -4.47 3.97 1.92
C ALA A 114 -3.21 3.98 2.80
N LEU A 115 -2.12 4.50 2.25
CA LEU A 115 -0.81 4.45 2.87
C LEU A 115 -0.50 5.78 3.58
N PHE A 116 -0.12 5.68 4.85
CA PHE A 116 0.22 6.80 5.73
C PHE A 116 1.65 6.66 6.23
N SER A 117 2.33 7.77 6.47
CA SER A 117 3.62 7.79 7.16
C SER A 117 3.37 7.74 8.67
N ALA A 118 4.13 6.94 9.42
CA ALA A 118 4.06 6.91 10.88
C ALA A 118 4.50 8.22 11.53
N VAL A 119 5.27 9.04 10.80
CA VAL A 119 5.82 10.32 11.27
C VAL A 119 4.87 11.45 10.91
N ASP A 120 4.47 11.52 9.63
CA ASP A 120 3.68 12.64 9.10
C ASP A 120 2.17 12.44 9.35
N GLY A 121 1.72 11.19 9.32
CA GLY A 121 0.33 10.82 9.54
C GLY A 121 -0.60 11.24 8.39
N VAL A 122 -1.68 11.94 8.70
CA VAL A 122 -2.68 12.39 7.72
C VAL A 122 -2.34 13.79 7.21
N GLU A 123 -1.82 13.81 5.98
CA GLU A 123 -1.52 15.05 5.25
C GLU A 123 -2.71 15.55 4.38
N PRO A 124 -2.74 16.84 3.96
CA PRO A 124 -3.80 17.40 3.10
C PRO A 124 -4.05 16.62 1.79
N GLN A 125 -3.00 16.02 1.23
CA GLN A 125 -3.11 15.16 0.04
C GLN A 125 -3.85 13.86 0.37
N SER A 126 -3.63 13.30 1.56
CA SER A 126 -4.34 12.11 2.06
C SER A 126 -5.83 12.37 2.13
N GLU A 127 -6.25 13.54 2.60
CA GLU A 127 -7.68 13.93 2.64
C GLU A 127 -8.32 13.99 1.25
N THR A 128 -7.57 14.50 0.27
CA THR A 128 -8.05 14.63 -1.11
C THR A 128 -8.28 13.26 -1.75
N VAL A 129 -7.30 12.37 -1.64
CA VAL A 129 -7.42 10.96 -2.06
C VAL A 129 -8.57 10.26 -1.32
N TRP A 130 -8.69 10.50 -0.01
CA TRP A 130 -9.75 9.90 0.81
C TRP A 130 -11.15 10.32 0.35
N ARG A 131 -11.33 11.61 0.03
CA ARG A 131 -12.59 12.14 -0.53
C ARG A 131 -12.91 11.53 -1.89
N GLN A 132 -11.91 11.33 -2.75
CA GLN A 132 -12.09 10.67 -4.05
C GLN A 132 -12.52 9.20 -3.86
N ALA A 133 -11.85 8.46 -2.97
CA ALA A 133 -12.22 7.09 -2.65
C ALA A 133 -13.63 6.98 -2.04
N ASN A 134 -14.04 7.94 -1.20
CA ASN A 134 -15.41 8.04 -0.69
C ASN A 134 -16.44 8.22 -1.81
N ARG A 135 -16.16 9.10 -2.78
CA ARG A 135 -17.06 9.39 -3.91
C ARG A 135 -17.36 8.14 -4.74
N TYR A 136 -16.35 7.33 -5.00
CA TYR A 136 -16.48 6.08 -5.75
C TYR A 136 -16.78 4.86 -4.87
N LYS A 137 -16.98 5.06 -3.56
CA LYS A 137 -17.30 4.01 -2.58
C LYS A 137 -16.28 2.86 -2.56
N VAL A 138 -15.01 3.17 -2.75
CA VAL A 138 -13.93 2.18 -2.80
C VAL A 138 -13.64 1.67 -1.37
N PRO A 139 -13.72 0.35 -1.12
CA PRO A 139 -13.30 -0.27 0.14
C PRO A 139 -11.80 -0.04 0.40
N ARG A 140 -11.42 0.18 1.65
CA ARG A 140 -10.06 0.61 2.01
C ARG A 140 -9.46 -0.17 3.17
N ILE A 141 -8.16 -0.42 3.08
CA ILE A 141 -7.30 -0.84 4.18
C ILE A 141 -6.27 0.27 4.42
N GLY A 142 -6.12 0.70 5.68
CA GLY A 142 -5.06 1.64 6.07
C GLY A 142 -3.75 0.90 6.33
N PHE A 143 -2.64 1.40 5.79
CA PHE A 143 -1.30 0.89 6.04
C PHE A 143 -0.40 2.03 6.54
N VAL A 144 0.08 1.91 7.77
CA VAL A 144 1.00 2.88 8.38
C VAL A 144 2.43 2.39 8.13
N ASN A 145 3.14 3.10 7.26
CA ASN A 145 4.50 2.81 6.83
C ASN A 145 5.52 3.65 7.63
N LYS A 146 6.82 3.37 7.46
CA LYS A 146 7.92 4.11 8.10
C LYS A 146 7.95 4.03 9.64
N MET A 147 7.54 2.90 10.20
CA MET A 147 7.63 2.67 11.65
C MET A 147 9.08 2.66 12.17
N ASP A 148 10.06 2.52 11.29
CA ASP A 148 11.50 2.57 11.53
C ASP A 148 12.07 4.00 11.62
N ARG A 149 11.27 5.03 11.34
CA ARG A 149 11.73 6.42 11.35
C ARG A 149 11.56 7.09 12.70
N SER A 150 12.44 8.04 13.01
CA SER A 150 12.32 8.81 14.25
C SER A 150 11.04 9.65 14.25
N GLY A 151 10.34 9.65 15.38
CA GLY A 151 9.01 10.23 15.52
C GLY A 151 7.87 9.32 15.05
N ALA A 152 8.11 8.04 14.78
CA ALA A 152 7.06 7.11 14.37
C ALA A 152 6.04 6.86 15.49
N ASP A 153 4.78 7.26 15.25
CA ASP A 153 3.66 7.04 16.19
C ASP A 153 2.43 6.48 15.47
N PHE A 154 2.28 5.16 15.54
CA PHE A 154 1.13 4.45 14.96
C PHE A 154 -0.22 4.91 15.52
N LEU A 155 -0.31 5.14 16.83
CA LEU A 155 -1.58 5.47 17.48
C LEU A 155 -2.01 6.91 17.18
N MET A 156 -1.06 7.82 17.02
CA MET A 156 -1.31 9.15 16.47
C MET A 156 -1.93 9.05 15.08
N VAL A 157 -1.36 8.26 14.17
CA VAL A 157 -1.93 8.10 12.82
C VAL A 157 -3.36 7.54 12.89
N VAL A 158 -3.60 6.52 13.72
CA VAL A 158 -4.96 5.97 13.92
C VAL A 158 -5.93 7.05 14.40
N LYS A 159 -5.51 7.91 15.34
CA LYS A 159 -6.31 9.02 15.84
C LYS A 159 -6.62 10.03 14.74
N GLN A 160 -5.61 10.47 13.98
CA GLN A 160 -5.78 11.41 12.87
C GLN A 160 -6.69 10.85 11.78
N VAL A 161 -6.59 9.56 11.43
CA VAL A 161 -7.51 8.93 10.46
C VAL A 161 -8.97 9.00 10.95
N ARG A 162 -9.23 8.93 12.26
CA ARG A 162 -10.58 9.12 12.80
C ARG A 162 -11.02 10.57 12.75
N GLU A 163 -10.18 11.47 13.23
CA GLU A 163 -10.53 12.87 13.46
C GLU A 163 -10.53 13.70 12.18
N MET A 164 -9.53 13.52 11.32
CA MET A 164 -9.34 14.31 10.09
C MET A 164 -10.08 13.71 8.89
N LEU A 165 -10.06 12.38 8.74
CA LEU A 165 -10.72 11.72 7.61
C LEU A 165 -12.17 11.30 7.89
N GLY A 166 -12.63 11.46 9.13
CA GLY A 166 -13.96 11.03 9.58
C GLY A 166 -14.18 9.52 9.46
N ALA A 167 -13.10 8.73 9.43
CA ALA A 167 -13.16 7.31 9.18
C ALA A 167 -13.31 6.50 10.48
N LYS A 168 -14.01 5.36 10.42
CA LYS A 168 -14.01 4.39 11.53
C LYS A 168 -12.71 3.57 11.50
N ALA A 169 -11.60 4.16 11.95
CA ALA A 169 -10.33 3.46 12.02
C ALA A 169 -10.35 2.37 13.10
N VAL A 170 -10.02 1.14 12.74
CA VAL A 170 -9.92 -0.01 13.65
C VAL A 170 -8.56 -0.66 13.46
N PRO A 171 -7.65 -0.55 14.45
CA PRO A 171 -6.36 -1.24 14.41
C PRO A 171 -6.56 -2.76 14.36
N LEU A 172 -5.97 -3.41 13.34
CA LEU A 172 -5.88 -4.87 13.25
C LEU A 172 -4.53 -5.39 13.74
N GLN A 173 -3.54 -4.50 13.78
CA GLN A 173 -2.18 -4.77 14.24
C GLN A 173 -1.72 -3.64 15.15
N LEU A 174 -0.80 -3.97 16.07
CA LEU A 174 -0.07 -3.00 16.89
C LEU A 174 1.43 -3.20 16.70
N PRO A 175 2.23 -2.12 16.58
CA PRO A 175 3.67 -2.25 16.45
C PRO A 175 4.33 -2.72 17.75
N ILE A 176 5.43 -3.47 17.63
CA ILE A 176 6.32 -3.84 18.73
C ILE A 176 7.56 -2.94 18.62
N GLY A 177 7.62 -1.92 19.47
CA GLY A 177 8.62 -0.85 19.36
C GLY A 177 8.26 0.19 18.29
N ALA A 178 9.13 1.17 18.12
CA ALA A 178 9.06 2.22 17.11
C ALA A 178 10.49 2.71 16.83
N GLU A 179 10.67 3.44 15.73
CA GLU A 179 11.98 3.96 15.31
C GLU A 179 13.00 2.82 15.18
N ASP A 180 14.24 3.02 15.64
CA ASP A 180 15.31 2.01 15.63
C ASP A 180 14.97 0.75 16.47
N ASP A 181 14.02 0.86 17.40
CA ASP A 181 13.54 -0.26 18.22
C ASP A 181 12.35 -1.01 17.61
N PHE A 182 11.89 -0.63 16.41
CA PHE A 182 10.81 -1.33 15.72
C PHE A 182 11.24 -2.74 15.32
N LYS A 183 10.58 -3.74 15.91
CA LYS A 183 10.94 -5.17 15.77
C LYS A 183 9.93 -5.97 14.99
N GLY A 184 8.70 -5.46 14.84
CA GLY A 184 7.63 -6.21 14.21
C GLY A 184 6.26 -5.76 14.67
N VAL A 185 5.26 -6.64 14.56
CA VAL A 185 3.86 -6.33 14.85
C VAL A 185 3.18 -7.44 15.62
N VAL A 186 2.25 -7.07 16.49
CA VAL A 186 1.24 -7.98 17.06
C VAL A 186 0.04 -8.00 16.14
N ASP A 187 -0.28 -9.16 15.58
CA ASP A 187 -1.52 -9.40 14.85
C ASP A 187 -2.64 -9.73 15.85
N LEU A 188 -3.62 -8.83 15.96
CA LEU A 188 -4.74 -8.94 16.89
C LEU A 188 -5.82 -9.92 16.40
N ILE A 189 -5.79 -10.34 15.13
CA ILE A 189 -6.72 -11.33 14.59
C ILE A 189 -6.27 -12.73 15.01
N THR A 190 -4.97 -13.01 14.89
CA THR A 190 -4.40 -14.32 15.24
C THR A 190 -3.82 -14.38 16.65
N MET A 191 -3.78 -13.24 17.35
CA MET A 191 -3.22 -13.06 18.70
C MET A 191 -1.75 -13.52 18.78
N LYS A 192 -0.93 -13.13 17.79
CA LYS A 192 0.48 -13.52 17.66
C LYS A 192 1.39 -12.34 17.38
N GLY A 193 2.58 -12.36 17.97
CA GLY A 193 3.68 -11.48 17.57
C GLY A 193 4.38 -12.02 16.32
N VAL A 194 4.63 -11.14 15.36
CA VAL A 194 5.46 -11.37 14.17
C VAL A 194 6.68 -10.46 14.30
N ILE A 195 7.84 -11.07 14.53
CA ILE A 195 9.15 -10.43 14.72
C ILE A 195 10.09 -11.05 13.68
#